data_AF-A0AA90USJ2-F1
#
_entry.id   AF-A0AA90USJ2-F1
#
_cell.length_a   1.000
_cell.length_b   1.000
_cell.length_c   1.000
_cell.angle_alpha   90.00
_cell.angle_beta   90.00
_cell.angle_gamma   90.00
#
_symmetry.space_group_name_H-M   'P 1'
#
loop_
_entity.id
_entity.type
_entity.pdbx_description
1 polymer ?
#
loop_
_entity_poly.entity_id
_entity_poly.type
_entity_poly.pdbx_seq_one_letter_code
_entity_poly.pdbx_strand_id
1 'polypeptide(L)'
;MRDSLKNKTICYGENKVQIKKISPSDYKGVEEEYKRWYRAKMLYEQMGITADVNIGDLNDEDAACLDLLGQAIINKKPIFQNHELNPITTATIGKYHFLLFATKLSNGKYKVEEFFKYANKLVFAYENSKGDKLISSPFTPIFYNKDFTTAHNINYSTLVSSYEFASQYNHDIYNRATNDILLALKTYDSLSIKNPKLLQGIKTLSKWILDKTTENKICHTINFFQIIKRERNLTSEEKYSLINLLEDSGISNEEKTAIHLLLENKTIAEIYFKKLPKKQQKMFASLPISFFMNE
;
A
#
# COMPACT_ATOMS: atom_id res chain seq x y z
N MET A 1 -0.24 4.15 -35.31
CA MET A 1 0.71 5.27 -35.52
C MET A 1 2.06 4.82 -36.07
N ARG A 2 2.78 3.86 -35.45
CA ARG A 2 4.07 3.35 -35.96
C ARG A 2 3.97 2.79 -37.39
N ASP A 3 2.93 1.99 -37.66
CA ASP A 3 2.65 1.48 -39.01
C ASP A 3 2.16 2.57 -39.97
N SER A 4 1.38 3.52 -39.45
CA SER A 4 0.89 4.68 -40.21
C SER A 4 2.03 5.60 -40.67
N LEU A 5 3.04 5.79 -39.81
CA LEU A 5 4.25 6.57 -40.07
C LEU A 5 5.20 5.84 -41.02
N LYS A 6 5.36 4.52 -40.88
CA LYS A 6 6.17 3.68 -41.78
C LYS A 6 5.57 3.62 -43.19
N ASN A 7 4.25 3.48 -43.27
CA ASN A 7 3.52 3.31 -44.52
C ASN A 7 3.04 4.64 -45.12
N LYS A 8 3.38 5.78 -44.50
CA LYS A 8 2.91 7.13 -44.87
C LYS A 8 1.40 7.21 -45.12
N THR A 9 0.63 6.45 -44.35
CA THR A 9 -0.80 6.28 -44.54
C THR A 9 -1.49 6.32 -43.19
N ILE A 10 -2.37 7.28 -42.98
CA ILE A 10 -3.20 7.37 -41.77
C ILE A 10 -4.56 6.75 -42.10
N CYS A 11 -5.00 5.82 -41.26
CA CYS A 11 -6.33 5.21 -41.37
C CYS A 11 -7.24 5.80 -40.29
N TYR A 12 -8.41 6.29 -40.68
CA TYR A 12 -9.47 6.72 -39.78
C TYR A 12 -10.80 6.12 -40.24
N GLY A 13 -11.27 5.08 -39.53
CA GLY A 13 -12.34 4.21 -40.03
C GLY A 13 -11.89 3.47 -41.29
N GLU A 14 -12.72 3.50 -42.33
CA GLU A 14 -12.39 2.94 -43.66
C GLU A 14 -11.54 3.89 -44.53
N ASN A 15 -11.42 5.16 -44.13
CA ASN A 15 -10.70 6.16 -44.90
C ASN A 15 -9.19 6.01 -44.74
N LYS A 16 -8.48 6.00 -45.87
CA LYS A 16 -7.02 6.00 -45.94
C LYS A 16 -6.54 7.32 -46.53
N VAL A 17 -5.81 8.10 -45.76
CA VAL A 17 -5.20 9.35 -46.21
C VAL A 17 -3.71 9.15 -46.38
N GLN A 18 -3.22 9.43 -47.59
CA GLN A 18 -1.79 9.37 -47.90
C GLN A 18 -1.11 10.67 -47.47
N ILE A 19 -0.09 10.56 -46.62
CA ILE A 19 0.60 11.73 -46.11
C ILE A 19 1.53 12.25 -47.23
N LYS A 20 1.29 13.48 -47.70
CA LYS A 20 2.22 14.18 -48.62
C LYS A 20 3.61 14.28 -47.97
N LYS A 21 4.67 14.47 -48.77
CA LYS A 21 6.08 14.55 -48.32
C LYS A 21 6.19 15.35 -47.01
N ILE A 22 6.42 14.65 -45.90
CA ILE A 22 6.81 15.22 -44.61
C ILE A 22 8.30 15.55 -44.70
N SER A 23 8.73 16.71 -44.21
CA SER A 23 10.16 17.01 -44.16
C SER A 23 10.88 16.05 -43.19
N PRO A 24 12.15 15.68 -43.42
CA PRO A 24 12.88 14.80 -42.50
C PRO A 24 12.97 15.34 -41.06
N SER A 25 12.99 16.67 -40.89
CA SER A 25 12.97 17.32 -39.57
C SER A 25 11.63 17.15 -38.86
N ASP A 26 10.51 17.32 -39.55
CA ASP A 26 9.17 17.13 -38.96
C ASP A 26 8.95 15.67 -38.58
N TYR A 27 9.45 14.74 -39.40
CA TYR A 27 9.41 13.31 -39.09
C TYR A 27 10.17 12.98 -37.80
N LYS A 28 11.38 13.55 -37.64
CA LYS A 28 12.20 13.34 -36.45
C LYS A 28 11.52 13.90 -35.19
N GLY A 29 10.91 15.08 -35.29
CA GLY A 29 10.16 15.68 -34.18
C GLY A 29 8.99 14.81 -33.72
N VAL A 30 8.16 14.33 -34.65
CA VAL A 30 7.03 13.43 -34.33
C VAL A 30 7.50 12.10 -33.72
N GLU A 31 8.63 11.55 -34.20
CA GLU A 31 9.17 10.31 -33.66
C GLU A 31 9.70 10.48 -32.22
N GLU A 32 10.39 11.58 -31.93
CA GLU A 32 10.89 11.92 -30.59
C GLU A 32 9.74 12.13 -29.60
N GLU A 33 8.72 12.86 -30.04
CA GLU A 33 7.51 13.09 -29.26
C GLU A 33 6.76 11.77 -28.98
N TYR A 34 6.56 10.92 -30.00
CA TYR A 34 5.98 9.59 -29.81
C TYR A 34 6.76 8.74 -28.79
N LYS A 35 8.10 8.74 -28.86
CA LYS A 35 8.95 8.02 -27.91
C LYS A 35 8.77 8.53 -26.47
N ARG A 36 8.57 9.85 -26.30
CA ARG A 36 8.29 10.45 -25.00
C ARG A 36 6.94 9.97 -24.44
N TRP A 37 5.88 10.05 -25.25
CA TRP A 37 4.54 9.59 -24.84
C TRP A 37 4.48 8.09 -24.56
N TYR A 38 5.13 7.29 -25.40
CA TYR A 38 5.22 5.84 -25.19
C TYR A 38 5.93 5.50 -23.87
N ARG A 39 7.02 6.21 -23.54
CA ARG A 39 7.74 6.03 -22.28
C ARG A 39 6.89 6.45 -21.07
N ALA A 40 6.17 7.56 -21.18
CA ALA A 40 5.26 8.03 -20.13
C ALA A 40 4.18 6.99 -19.85
N LYS A 41 3.54 6.45 -20.90
CA LYS A 41 2.55 5.38 -20.78
C LYS A 41 3.12 4.16 -20.07
N MET A 42 4.28 3.67 -20.52
CA MET A 42 4.95 2.53 -19.88
C MET A 42 5.28 2.79 -18.41
N LEU A 43 5.67 4.02 -18.05
CA LEU A 43 5.94 4.38 -16.66
C LEU A 43 4.69 4.25 -15.80
N TYR A 44 3.56 4.86 -16.22
CA TYR A 44 2.31 4.76 -15.47
C TYR A 44 1.82 3.31 -15.33
N GLU A 45 1.91 2.51 -16.40
CA GLU A 45 1.58 1.09 -16.37
C GLU A 45 2.48 0.34 -15.37
N GLN A 46 3.79 0.57 -15.40
CA GLN A 46 4.74 -0.06 -14.47
C GLN A 46 4.52 0.39 -13.01
N MET A 47 4.00 1.60 -12.79
CA MET A 47 3.58 2.11 -11.48
C MET A 47 2.19 1.61 -11.06
N GLY A 48 1.56 0.71 -11.82
CA GLY A 48 0.25 0.15 -11.48
C GLY A 48 -0.93 1.11 -11.68
N ILE A 49 -0.75 2.19 -12.44
CA ILE A 49 -1.85 3.09 -12.81
C ILE A 49 -2.59 2.51 -14.01
N THR A 50 -3.85 2.13 -13.80
CA THR A 50 -4.73 1.54 -14.82
C THR A 50 -5.73 2.53 -15.42
N ALA A 51 -5.79 3.75 -14.88
CA ALA A 51 -6.65 4.81 -15.39
C ALA A 51 -5.99 5.52 -16.56
N ASP A 52 -6.78 6.03 -17.48
CA ASP A 52 -6.29 6.92 -18.53
C ASP A 52 -5.74 8.21 -17.90
N VAL A 53 -4.48 8.50 -18.16
CA VAL A 53 -3.80 9.70 -17.66
C VAL A 53 -3.87 10.79 -18.71
N ASN A 54 -4.51 11.91 -18.38
CA ASN A 54 -4.43 13.11 -19.20
C ASN A 54 -3.10 13.81 -18.97
N ILE A 55 -2.18 13.65 -19.91
CA ILE A 55 -0.84 14.24 -19.80
C ILE A 55 -0.84 15.73 -20.18
N GLY A 56 -1.92 16.22 -20.81
CA GLY A 56 -2.08 17.64 -21.14
C GLY A 56 -2.26 18.54 -19.91
N ASP A 57 -2.60 17.96 -18.76
CA ASP A 57 -2.78 18.69 -17.50
C ASP A 57 -1.48 18.82 -16.69
N LEU A 58 -0.38 18.23 -17.17
CA LEU A 58 0.91 18.29 -16.47
C LEU A 58 1.57 19.66 -16.67
N ASN A 59 2.05 20.24 -15.57
CA ASN A 59 2.89 21.43 -15.63
C ASN A 59 4.34 21.07 -16.04
N ASP A 60 5.20 22.09 -16.17
CA ASP A 60 6.60 21.88 -16.58
C ASP A 60 7.40 21.01 -15.58
N GLU A 61 7.12 21.11 -14.28
CA GLU A 61 7.77 20.31 -13.24
C GLU A 61 7.35 18.84 -13.32
N ASP A 62 6.05 18.59 -13.49
CA ASP A 62 5.49 17.26 -13.72
C ASP A 62 6.09 16.62 -14.98
N ALA A 63 6.20 17.41 -16.06
CA ALA A 63 6.76 16.97 -17.32
C ALA A 63 8.25 16.63 -17.22
N ALA A 64 9.01 17.39 -16.42
CA ALA A 64 10.42 17.11 -16.10
C ALA A 64 10.57 15.85 -15.23
N CYS A 65 9.72 15.71 -14.20
CA CYS A 65 9.69 14.55 -13.32
C CYS A 65 9.34 13.27 -14.09
N LEU A 66 8.34 13.34 -14.99
CA LEU A 66 7.93 12.27 -15.89
C LEU A 66 9.07 11.79 -16.78
N ASP A 67 9.83 12.71 -17.38
CA ASP A 67 10.99 12.34 -18.20
C ASP A 67 12.10 11.71 -17.34
N LEU A 68 12.41 12.30 -16.18
CA LEU A 68 13.42 11.78 -15.26
C LEU A 68 13.10 10.35 -14.80
N LEU A 69 11.88 10.09 -14.33
CA LEU A 69 11.46 8.76 -13.92
C LEU A 69 11.36 7.79 -15.10
N GLY A 70 10.94 8.26 -16.27
CA GLY A 70 10.98 7.46 -17.49
C GLY A 70 12.41 7.01 -17.85
N GLN A 71 13.39 7.90 -17.73
CA GLN A 71 14.79 7.53 -17.91
C GLN A 71 15.28 6.55 -16.83
N ALA A 72 14.92 6.78 -15.57
CA ALA A 72 15.36 5.97 -14.45
C ALA A 72 14.79 4.55 -14.48
N ILE A 73 13.48 4.43 -14.69
CA ILE A 73 12.73 3.20 -14.44
C ILE A 73 12.51 2.40 -15.71
N ILE A 74 12.14 3.06 -16.82
CA ILE A 74 11.90 2.39 -18.11
C ILE A 74 13.22 2.12 -18.83
N ASN A 75 14.06 3.15 -18.95
CA ASN A 75 15.35 3.01 -19.62
C ASN A 75 16.46 2.45 -18.70
N LYS A 76 16.17 2.26 -17.41
CA LYS A 76 17.11 1.72 -16.40
C LYS A 76 18.41 2.52 -16.28
N LYS A 77 18.36 3.83 -16.54
CA LYS A 77 19.53 4.71 -16.48
C LYS A 77 19.70 5.31 -15.08
N PRO A 78 20.91 5.30 -14.49
CA PRO A 78 21.15 6.01 -13.24
C PRO A 78 20.93 7.52 -13.40
N ILE A 79 20.29 8.13 -12.42
CA ILE A 79 19.98 9.57 -12.41
C ILE A 79 20.84 10.31 -11.38
N PHE A 80 21.10 11.59 -11.62
CA PHE A 80 21.74 12.47 -10.66
C PHE A 80 20.67 13.20 -9.83
N GLN A 81 20.97 13.46 -8.56
CA GLN A 81 20.19 14.35 -7.70
C GLN A 81 21.14 15.31 -6.99
N ASN A 82 20.69 16.54 -6.80
CA ASN A 82 21.44 17.59 -6.11
C ASN A 82 21.40 17.46 -4.57
N HIS A 83 20.70 16.45 -4.06
CA HIS A 83 20.58 16.12 -2.65
C HIS A 83 20.59 14.60 -2.45
N GLU A 84 20.82 14.16 -1.21
CA GLU A 84 20.76 12.73 -0.86
C GLU A 84 19.32 12.23 -0.91
N LEU A 85 19.11 11.10 -1.59
CA LEU A 85 17.84 10.38 -1.54
C LEU A 85 17.82 9.34 -0.44
N ASN A 86 16.72 9.29 0.32
CA ASN A 86 16.42 8.15 1.17
C ASN A 86 16.17 6.88 0.34
N PRO A 87 16.50 5.68 0.85
CA PRO A 87 16.26 4.43 0.13
C PRO A 87 14.81 4.22 -0.26
N ILE A 88 13.88 4.64 0.60
CA ILE A 88 12.46 4.78 0.28
C ILE A 88 12.22 6.26 0.03
N THR A 89 11.83 6.60 -1.19
CA THR A 89 11.56 7.99 -1.59
C THR A 89 10.23 8.05 -2.34
N THR A 90 9.77 9.26 -2.62
CA THR A 90 8.53 9.48 -3.33
C THR A 90 8.72 10.47 -4.48
N ALA A 91 7.84 10.39 -5.46
CA ALA A 91 7.75 11.36 -6.54
C ALA A 91 6.28 11.60 -6.88
N THR A 92 5.95 12.83 -7.27
CA THR A 92 4.61 13.21 -7.69
C THR A 92 4.64 13.62 -9.16
N ILE A 93 3.66 13.17 -9.93
CA ILE A 93 3.40 13.62 -11.30
C ILE A 93 1.90 13.89 -11.43
N GLY A 94 1.53 15.17 -11.51
CA GLY A 94 0.15 15.63 -11.42
C GLY A 94 -0.49 15.17 -10.10
N LYS A 95 -1.64 14.48 -10.19
CA LYS A 95 -2.32 13.93 -9.01
C LYS A 95 -1.73 12.61 -8.48
N TYR A 96 -0.80 11.99 -9.21
CA TYR A 96 -0.29 10.68 -8.86
C TYR A 96 0.94 10.79 -7.98
N HIS A 97 0.87 10.18 -6.80
CA HIS A 97 1.97 10.07 -5.86
C HIS A 97 2.55 8.66 -5.89
N PHE A 98 3.86 8.52 -6.11
CA PHE A 98 4.54 7.22 -6.28
C PHE A 98 5.56 6.99 -5.17
N LEU A 99 5.58 5.77 -4.65
CA LEU A 99 6.62 5.24 -3.79
C LEU A 99 7.71 4.58 -4.63
N LEU A 100 8.97 4.94 -4.38
CA LEU A 100 10.13 4.54 -5.17
C LEU A 100 11.22 3.95 -4.28
N PHE A 101 12.04 3.08 -4.85
CA PHE A 101 13.24 2.55 -4.21
C PHE A 101 14.49 3.13 -4.86
N ALA A 102 15.29 3.86 -4.09
CA ALA A 102 16.52 4.51 -4.55
C ALA A 102 17.75 3.80 -3.96
N THR A 103 18.75 3.53 -4.81
CA THR A 103 20.04 2.99 -4.39
C THR A 103 21.14 3.86 -4.93
N LYS A 104 21.93 4.45 -4.02
CA LYS A 104 23.10 5.24 -4.39
C LYS A 104 24.20 4.33 -4.94
N LEU A 105 24.72 4.67 -6.11
CA LEU A 105 25.81 3.97 -6.78
C LEU A 105 27.16 4.58 -6.40
N SER A 106 28.24 3.84 -6.65
CA SER A 106 29.62 4.28 -6.37
C SER A 106 30.01 5.57 -7.09
N ASN A 107 29.39 5.86 -8.24
CA ASN A 107 29.61 7.09 -9.01
C ASN A 107 28.75 8.28 -8.52
N GLY A 108 28.08 8.16 -7.36
CA GLY A 108 27.25 9.20 -6.77
C GLY A 108 25.85 9.36 -7.40
N LYS A 109 25.55 8.68 -8.51
CA LYS A 109 24.20 8.63 -9.11
C LYS A 109 23.30 7.64 -8.38
N TYR A 110 22.00 7.71 -8.63
CA TYR A 110 21.00 6.81 -8.07
C TYR A 110 20.42 5.89 -9.12
N LYS A 111 20.34 4.60 -8.79
CA LYS A 111 19.41 3.67 -9.43
C LYS A 111 18.06 3.84 -8.75
N VAL A 112 17.02 4.19 -9.51
CA VAL A 112 15.65 4.33 -9.00
C VAL A 112 14.77 3.28 -9.64
N GLU A 113 13.99 2.58 -8.82
CA GLU A 113 13.10 1.50 -9.24
C GLU A 113 11.71 1.67 -8.63
N GLU A 114 10.71 1.03 -9.25
CA GLU A 114 9.40 0.87 -8.64
C GLU A 114 9.53 0.04 -7.34
N PHE A 115 8.90 0.50 -6.26
CA PHE A 115 9.15 -0.01 -4.91
C PHE A 115 8.74 -1.49 -4.73
N PHE A 116 7.59 -1.91 -5.27
CA PHE A 116 7.05 -3.25 -5.06
C PHE A 116 7.57 -4.31 -6.04
N LYS A 117 8.37 -3.91 -7.02
CA LYS A 117 9.03 -4.80 -8.00
C LYS A 117 9.71 -6.02 -7.37
N TYR A 118 10.24 -5.87 -6.16
CA TYR A 118 10.91 -6.94 -5.42
C TYR A 118 10.31 -7.16 -4.02
N ALA A 119 9.04 -6.81 -3.80
CA ALA A 119 8.41 -6.91 -2.48
C ALA A 119 8.54 -8.29 -1.81
N ASN A 120 8.58 -9.36 -2.61
CA ASN A 120 8.71 -10.75 -2.12
C ASN A 120 10.16 -11.24 -1.95
N LYS A 121 11.14 -10.35 -2.12
CA LYS A 121 12.58 -10.62 -1.95
C LYS A 121 13.27 -9.57 -1.08
N LEU A 122 12.55 -8.52 -0.71
CA LEU A 122 13.04 -7.44 0.12
C LEU A 122 12.57 -7.65 1.55
N VAL A 123 13.46 -7.34 2.49
CA VAL A 123 13.18 -7.30 3.92
C VAL A 123 13.66 -5.98 4.47
N PHE A 124 12.99 -5.49 5.51
CA PHE A 124 13.34 -4.25 6.20
C PHE A 124 13.56 -4.52 7.68
N ALA A 125 14.56 -3.85 8.26
CA ALA A 125 14.76 -3.88 9.69
C ALA A 125 13.77 -2.95 10.39
N TYR A 126 13.23 -3.39 11.53
CA TYR A 126 12.51 -2.55 12.48
C TYR A 126 13.03 -2.80 13.89
N GLU A 127 12.86 -1.84 14.77
CA GLU A 127 13.21 -1.98 16.19
C GLU A 127 11.98 -2.37 17.00
N ASN A 128 12.08 -3.44 17.80
CA ASN A 128 11.01 -3.86 18.71
C ASN A 128 11.02 -3.04 20.02
N SER A 129 10.08 -3.29 20.92
CA SER A 129 9.98 -2.58 22.20
C SER A 129 11.16 -2.81 23.17
N LYS A 130 12.01 -3.81 22.90
CA LYS A 130 13.21 -4.14 23.68
C LYS A 130 14.49 -3.54 23.08
N GLY A 131 14.40 -2.88 21.92
CA GLY A 131 15.56 -2.35 21.19
C GLY A 131 16.20 -3.33 20.22
N ASP A 132 15.63 -4.53 20.02
CA ASP A 132 16.16 -5.51 19.08
C ASP A 132 15.81 -5.12 17.64
N LYS A 133 16.77 -5.24 16.74
CA LYS A 133 16.57 -5.05 15.30
C LYS A 133 16.13 -6.37 14.65
N LEU A 134 14.89 -6.42 14.20
CA LEU A 134 14.25 -7.59 13.60
C LEU A 134 13.87 -7.34 12.14
N ILE A 135 13.74 -8.42 11.37
CA ILE A 135 13.33 -8.39 9.96
C ILE A 135 11.80 -8.33 9.83
N SER A 136 11.31 -7.54 8.87
CA SER A 136 9.90 -7.48 8.49
C SER A 136 9.70 -7.22 6.99
N SER A 137 8.43 -7.25 6.59
CA SER A 137 7.94 -6.92 5.26
C SER A 137 8.26 -5.46 4.86
N PRO A 138 8.43 -5.17 3.56
CA PRO A 138 8.46 -3.80 3.02
C PRO A 138 7.23 -2.95 3.37
N PHE A 139 6.11 -3.56 3.76
CA PHE A 139 4.92 -2.84 4.19
C PHE A 139 5.02 -2.24 5.58
N THR A 140 5.91 -2.72 6.45
CA THR A 140 6.13 -2.16 7.79
C THR A 140 6.47 -0.66 7.76
N PRO A 141 7.50 -0.19 7.02
CA PRO A 141 7.78 1.24 6.94
C PRO A 141 6.65 2.03 6.25
N ILE A 142 5.87 1.41 5.36
CA ILE A 142 4.74 2.06 4.69
C ILE A 142 3.61 2.37 5.68
N PHE A 143 3.21 1.40 6.51
CA PHE A 143 2.14 1.64 7.48
C PHE A 143 2.59 2.52 8.65
N TYR A 144 3.89 2.57 8.93
CA TYR A 144 4.43 3.46 9.95
C TYR A 144 4.47 4.93 9.49
N ASN A 145 4.83 5.17 8.23
CA ASN A 145 4.90 6.52 7.68
C ASN A 145 3.60 6.89 6.94
N LYS A 146 2.81 7.78 7.55
CA LYS A 146 1.55 8.26 6.99
C LYS A 146 1.69 8.83 5.59
N ASP A 147 2.81 9.47 5.26
CA ASP A 147 3.01 10.08 3.93
C ASP A 147 3.01 9.00 2.84
N PHE A 148 3.56 7.82 3.14
CA PHE A 148 3.63 6.71 2.18
C PHE A 148 2.28 6.05 1.93
N THR A 149 1.34 6.14 2.87
CA THR A 149 0.01 5.51 2.74
C THR A 149 -0.87 6.15 1.66
N THR A 150 -0.49 7.33 1.17
CA THR A 150 -1.18 8.05 0.10
C THR A 150 -0.65 7.71 -1.31
N ALA A 151 0.38 6.87 -1.40
CA ALA A 151 0.95 6.46 -2.68
C ALA A 151 -0.03 5.62 -3.51
N HIS A 152 -0.06 5.87 -4.81
CA HIS A 152 -0.99 5.27 -5.76
C HIS A 152 -0.50 3.92 -6.30
N ASN A 153 0.80 3.63 -6.19
CA ASN A 153 1.43 2.39 -6.64
C ASN A 153 1.55 1.32 -5.55
N ILE A 154 0.84 1.45 -4.41
CA ILE A 154 0.89 0.41 -3.37
C ILE A 154 0.29 -0.90 -3.90
N ASN A 155 1.13 -1.91 -4.05
CA ASN A 155 0.72 -3.22 -4.56
C ASN A 155 0.32 -4.19 -3.45
N TYR A 156 -0.87 -4.00 -2.88
CA TYR A 156 -1.40 -4.84 -1.80
C TYR A 156 -1.51 -6.34 -2.15
N SER A 157 -1.46 -6.73 -3.43
CA SER A 157 -1.45 -8.16 -3.82
C SER A 157 -0.18 -8.89 -3.34
N THR A 158 0.91 -8.16 -3.08
CA THR A 158 2.18 -8.70 -2.58
C THR A 158 2.28 -8.70 -1.05
N LEU A 159 1.26 -8.21 -0.35
CA LEU A 159 1.28 -8.02 1.09
C LEU A 159 1.59 -9.32 1.82
N VAL A 160 0.76 -10.36 1.62
CA VAL A 160 0.93 -11.66 2.31
C VAL A 160 2.25 -12.31 1.97
N SER A 161 2.60 -12.41 0.68
CA SER A 161 3.83 -13.06 0.24
C SER A 161 5.09 -12.39 0.78
N SER A 162 5.05 -11.07 1.03
CA SER A 162 6.16 -10.36 1.64
C SER A 162 6.34 -10.66 3.14
N TYR A 163 5.24 -10.80 3.90
CA TYR A 163 5.30 -11.25 5.30
C TYR A 163 5.70 -12.73 5.39
N GLU A 164 5.20 -13.56 4.48
CA GLU A 164 5.61 -14.97 4.39
C GLU A 164 7.11 -15.10 4.10
N PHE A 165 7.66 -14.29 3.21
CA PHE A 165 9.11 -14.23 3.00
C PHE A 165 9.87 -13.79 4.26
N ALA A 166 9.43 -12.72 4.93
CA ALA A 166 10.06 -12.24 6.16
C ALA A 166 9.97 -13.25 7.32
N SER A 167 8.94 -14.12 7.33
CA SER A 167 8.73 -15.13 8.37
C SER A 167 9.87 -16.16 8.46
N GLN A 168 10.63 -16.33 7.37
CA GLN A 168 11.81 -17.21 7.33
C GLN A 168 12.96 -16.73 8.24
N TYR A 169 12.94 -15.45 8.64
CA TYR A 169 14.02 -14.81 9.39
C TYR A 169 13.59 -14.23 10.74
N ASN A 170 12.28 -14.05 10.95
CA ASN A 170 11.72 -13.43 12.15
C ASN A 170 10.59 -14.28 12.73
N HIS A 171 10.83 -14.90 13.88
CA HIS A 171 9.82 -15.71 14.58
C HIS A 171 8.64 -14.87 15.12
N ASP A 172 8.83 -13.57 15.37
CA ASP A 172 7.81 -12.65 15.86
C ASP A 172 7.00 -11.96 14.73
N ILE A 173 7.12 -12.47 13.50
CA ILE A 173 6.52 -11.85 12.32
C ILE A 173 4.99 -11.71 12.40
N TYR A 174 4.30 -12.63 13.08
CA TYR A 174 2.84 -12.59 13.21
C TYR A 174 2.37 -11.46 14.13
N ASN A 175 3.09 -11.20 15.23
CA ASN A 175 2.83 -10.06 16.09
C ASN A 175 3.17 -8.75 15.38
N ARG A 176 4.28 -8.70 14.63
CA ARG A 176 4.63 -7.55 13.78
C ARG A 176 3.55 -7.27 12.72
N ALA A 177 3.11 -8.29 11.99
CA ALA A 177 2.05 -8.18 10.99
C ALA A 177 0.73 -7.72 11.62
N THR A 178 0.43 -8.17 12.84
CA THR A 178 -0.73 -7.69 13.61
C THR A 178 -0.62 -6.19 13.91
N ASN A 179 0.53 -5.72 14.40
CA ASN A 179 0.76 -4.29 14.64
C ASN A 179 0.61 -3.45 13.35
N ASP A 180 1.12 -3.97 12.24
CA ASP A 180 1.01 -3.35 10.92
C ASP A 180 -0.45 -3.27 10.44
N ILE A 181 -1.26 -4.32 10.65
CA ILE A 181 -2.71 -4.29 10.40
C ILE A 181 -3.37 -3.18 11.22
N LEU A 182 -3.01 -3.03 12.50
CA LEU A 182 -3.59 -1.99 13.34
C LEU A 182 -3.23 -0.58 12.86
N LEU A 183 -1.99 -0.35 12.43
CA LEU A 183 -1.57 0.93 11.81
C LEU A 183 -2.30 1.20 10.50
N ALA A 184 -2.46 0.17 9.66
CA ALA A 184 -3.18 0.24 8.41
C ALA A 184 -4.68 0.55 8.63
N LEU A 185 -5.31 -0.01 9.66
CA LEU A 185 -6.69 0.31 10.03
C LEU A 185 -6.85 1.76 10.47
N LYS A 186 -5.95 2.29 11.32
CA LYS A 186 -5.96 3.72 11.68
C LYS A 186 -5.92 4.61 10.44
N THR A 187 -5.07 4.24 9.48
CA THR A 187 -4.96 4.94 8.21
C THR A 187 -6.28 4.87 7.45
N TYR A 188 -6.82 3.67 7.23
CA TYR A 188 -8.09 3.46 6.54
C TYR A 188 -9.24 4.26 7.15
N ASP A 189 -9.34 4.28 8.48
CA ASP A 189 -10.36 5.01 9.21
C ASP A 189 -10.23 6.52 9.02
N SER A 190 -9.00 7.03 8.91
CA SER A 190 -8.71 8.47 8.69
C SER A 190 -8.92 8.97 7.26
N LEU A 191 -8.97 8.07 6.27
CA LEU A 191 -9.16 8.47 4.87
C LEU A 191 -10.58 9.02 4.64
N SER A 192 -10.66 10.16 3.94
CA SER A 192 -11.91 10.76 3.47
C SER A 192 -12.58 9.89 2.40
N ILE A 193 -11.79 9.35 1.47
CA ILE A 193 -12.22 8.37 0.47
C ILE A 193 -11.66 7.02 0.88
N LYS A 194 -12.54 6.07 1.21
CA LYS A 194 -12.12 4.74 1.66
C LYS A 194 -11.38 3.99 0.55
N ASN A 195 -10.27 3.34 0.93
CA ASN A 195 -9.44 2.56 0.02
C ASN A 195 -9.79 1.06 0.13
N PRO A 196 -10.63 0.50 -0.77
CA PRO A 196 -11.03 -0.91 -0.69
C PRO A 196 -9.85 -1.87 -0.91
N LYS A 197 -8.83 -1.47 -1.69
CA LYS A 197 -7.64 -2.31 -1.92
C LYS A 197 -6.82 -2.48 -0.63
N LEU A 198 -6.69 -1.41 0.16
CA LEU A 198 -6.06 -1.46 1.48
C LEU A 198 -6.82 -2.40 2.41
N LEU A 199 -8.14 -2.22 2.55
CA LEU A 199 -8.97 -3.04 3.44
C LEU A 199 -8.92 -4.52 3.06
N GLN A 200 -9.04 -4.82 1.76
CA GLN A 200 -8.95 -6.20 1.26
C GLN A 200 -7.55 -6.80 1.48
N GLY A 201 -6.50 -6.01 1.31
CA GLY A 201 -5.12 -6.42 1.60
C GLY A 201 -4.98 -6.86 3.06
N ILE A 202 -5.33 -5.99 4.01
CA ILE A 202 -5.19 -6.29 5.45
C ILE A 202 -6.15 -7.40 5.91
N LYS A 203 -7.32 -7.56 5.29
CA LYS A 203 -8.21 -8.71 5.51
C LYS A 203 -7.51 -10.02 5.15
N THR A 204 -6.86 -10.05 3.99
CA THR A 204 -6.11 -11.21 3.51
C THR A 204 -4.92 -11.51 4.42
N LEU A 205 -4.19 -10.47 4.86
CA LEU A 205 -3.09 -10.63 5.82
C LEU A 205 -3.58 -11.13 7.19
N SER A 206 -4.68 -10.59 7.70
CA SER A 206 -5.27 -11.05 8.97
C SER A 206 -5.72 -12.51 8.91
N LYS A 207 -6.26 -12.94 7.76
CA LYS A 207 -6.62 -14.34 7.54
C LYS A 207 -5.38 -15.25 7.51
N TRP A 208 -4.32 -14.82 6.83
CA TRP A 208 -3.05 -15.54 6.81
C TRP A 208 -2.46 -15.72 8.23
N ILE A 209 -2.53 -14.71 9.10
CA ILE A 209 -2.10 -14.83 10.49
C ILE A 209 -2.92 -15.91 11.22
N LEU A 210 -4.25 -15.84 11.12
CA LEU A 210 -5.15 -16.82 11.75
C LEU A 210 -4.90 -18.26 11.31
N ASP A 211 -4.49 -18.46 10.06
CA ASP A 211 -4.24 -19.78 9.49
C ASP A 211 -2.84 -20.33 9.87
N LYS A 212 -1.91 -19.45 10.28
CA LYS A 212 -0.49 -19.81 10.49
C LYS A 212 -0.06 -19.87 11.95
N THR A 213 -0.75 -19.20 12.87
CA THR A 213 -0.41 -19.22 14.30
C THR A 213 -1.62 -19.46 15.19
N THR A 214 -1.40 -20.17 16.29
CA THR A 214 -2.36 -20.35 17.38
C THR A 214 -2.09 -19.44 18.57
N GLU A 215 -0.93 -18.78 18.60
CA GLU A 215 -0.61 -17.78 19.62
C GLU A 215 -1.54 -16.58 19.47
N ASN A 216 -1.97 -15.99 20.60
CA ASN A 216 -2.84 -14.81 20.63
C ASN A 216 -4.11 -14.94 19.75
N LYS A 217 -4.63 -16.16 19.59
CA LYS A 217 -5.74 -16.48 18.67
C LYS A 217 -6.98 -15.61 18.90
N ILE A 218 -7.33 -15.31 20.15
CA ILE A 218 -8.47 -14.43 20.49
C ILE A 218 -8.24 -13.03 19.91
N CYS A 219 -7.10 -12.42 20.19
CA CYS A 219 -6.70 -11.12 19.63
C CYS A 219 -6.70 -11.12 18.10
N HIS A 220 -6.11 -12.13 17.45
CA HIS A 220 -6.13 -12.24 15.98
C HIS A 220 -7.56 -12.39 15.42
N THR A 221 -8.44 -13.10 16.13
CA THR A 221 -9.84 -13.27 15.71
C THR A 221 -10.62 -11.97 15.84
N ILE A 222 -10.43 -11.23 16.94
CA ILE A 222 -10.99 -9.88 17.13
C ILE A 222 -10.48 -8.95 16.01
N ASN A 223 -9.19 -9.00 15.69
CA ASN A 223 -8.59 -8.20 14.63
C ASN A 223 -9.15 -8.52 13.24
N PHE A 224 -9.44 -9.78 12.96
CA PHE A 224 -10.11 -10.18 11.73
C PHE A 224 -11.55 -9.62 11.67
N PHE A 225 -12.35 -9.82 12.71
CA PHE A 225 -13.74 -9.37 12.70
C PHE A 225 -13.90 -7.85 12.71
N GLN A 226 -12.97 -7.09 13.30
CA GLN A 226 -13.01 -5.62 13.17
C GLN A 226 -12.72 -5.12 11.75
N ILE A 227 -11.99 -5.89 10.94
CA ILE A 227 -11.81 -5.60 9.52
C ILE A 227 -13.11 -5.88 8.77
N ILE A 228 -13.72 -7.06 9.01
CA ILE A 228 -15.02 -7.41 8.40
C ILE A 228 -16.08 -6.36 8.73
N LYS A 229 -16.15 -5.92 9.98
CA LYS A 229 -17.14 -4.93 10.43
C LYS A 229 -17.06 -3.59 9.70
N ARG A 230 -15.85 -3.19 9.26
CA ARG A 230 -15.65 -1.98 8.42
C ARG A 230 -16.11 -2.16 6.97
N GLU A 231 -16.18 -3.39 6.50
CA GLU A 231 -16.64 -3.73 5.16
C GLU A 231 -18.17 -3.92 5.11
N ARG A 232 -18.73 -4.56 6.15
CA ARG A 232 -20.15 -4.88 6.28
C ARG A 232 -20.53 -5.28 7.70
N ASN A 233 -21.82 -5.38 7.99
CA ASN A 233 -22.32 -5.98 9.23
C ASN A 233 -21.89 -7.45 9.35
N LEU A 234 -21.63 -7.89 10.59
CA LEU A 234 -21.31 -9.30 10.91
C LEU A 234 -22.54 -10.20 10.76
N THR A 235 -22.37 -11.40 10.21
CA THR A 235 -23.43 -12.41 10.13
C THR A 235 -23.73 -13.04 11.49
N SER A 236 -24.83 -13.79 11.58
CA SER A 236 -25.20 -14.52 12.80
C SER A 236 -24.12 -15.52 13.23
N GLU A 237 -23.52 -16.23 12.28
CA GLU A 237 -22.46 -17.22 12.50
C GLU A 237 -21.17 -16.55 13.00
N GLU A 238 -20.85 -15.37 12.46
CA GLU A 238 -19.69 -14.57 12.88
C GLU A 238 -19.90 -14.00 14.29
N LYS A 239 -21.11 -13.52 14.59
CA LYS A 239 -21.50 -13.08 15.94
C LYS A 239 -21.44 -14.24 16.94
N TYR A 240 -21.93 -15.42 16.57
CA TYR A 240 -21.85 -16.62 17.41
C TYR A 240 -20.40 -17.01 17.69
N SER A 241 -19.54 -16.93 16.68
CA SER A 241 -18.10 -17.19 16.83
C SER A 241 -17.46 -16.24 17.85
N LEU A 242 -17.82 -14.95 17.83
CA LEU A 242 -17.38 -13.97 18.83
C LEU A 242 -17.92 -14.25 20.23
N ILE A 243 -19.18 -14.68 20.34
CA ILE A 243 -19.80 -15.03 21.64
C ILE A 243 -19.07 -16.21 22.28
N ASN A 244 -18.74 -17.25 21.51
CA ASN A 244 -18.03 -18.42 22.03
C ASN A 244 -16.65 -18.05 22.62
N LEU A 245 -15.98 -17.01 22.10
CA LEU A 245 -14.72 -16.55 22.66
C LEU A 245 -14.88 -15.98 24.08
N LEU A 246 -16.07 -15.45 24.42
CA LEU A 246 -16.34 -14.93 25.77
C LEU A 246 -16.39 -16.04 26.84
N GLU A 247 -16.56 -17.29 26.42
CA GLU A 247 -16.55 -18.47 27.31
C GLU A 247 -15.13 -18.88 27.73
N ASP A 248 -14.09 -18.36 27.07
CA ASP A 248 -12.70 -18.65 27.41
C ASP A 248 -12.35 -18.09 28.80
N SER A 249 -11.93 -18.98 29.71
CA SER A 249 -11.56 -18.61 31.09
C SER A 249 -10.43 -17.58 31.19
N GLY A 250 -9.56 -17.51 30.18
CA GLY A 250 -8.43 -16.61 30.09
C GLY A 250 -8.74 -15.27 29.43
N ILE A 251 -9.97 -15.05 28.94
CA ILE A 251 -10.28 -13.84 28.18
C ILE A 251 -10.23 -12.57 29.06
N SER A 252 -9.41 -11.62 28.63
CA SER A 252 -9.16 -10.37 29.34
C SER A 252 -10.35 -9.41 29.26
N ASN A 253 -10.41 -8.44 30.17
CA ASN A 253 -11.39 -7.35 30.08
C ASN A 253 -11.22 -6.53 28.79
N GLU A 254 -10.00 -6.48 28.23
CA GLU A 254 -9.68 -5.77 26.99
C GLU A 254 -10.36 -6.47 25.80
N GLU A 255 -10.18 -7.78 25.70
CA GLU A 255 -10.79 -8.62 24.67
C GLU A 255 -12.31 -8.66 24.82
N LYS A 256 -12.83 -8.77 26.05
CA LYS A 256 -14.28 -8.67 26.32
C LYS A 256 -14.84 -7.33 25.84
N THR A 257 -14.16 -6.23 26.12
CA THR A 257 -14.54 -4.90 25.63
C THR A 257 -14.61 -4.89 24.11
N ALA A 258 -13.55 -5.34 23.43
CA ALA A 258 -13.48 -5.38 21.97
C ALA A 258 -14.59 -6.25 21.35
N ILE A 259 -14.83 -7.45 21.88
CA ILE A 259 -15.89 -8.35 21.39
C ILE A 259 -17.26 -7.68 21.54
N HIS A 260 -17.56 -7.07 22.68
CA HIS A 260 -18.85 -6.42 22.87
C HIS A 260 -19.04 -5.19 21.97
N LEU A 261 -17.98 -4.46 21.61
CA LEU A 261 -18.05 -3.41 20.58
C LEU A 261 -18.38 -3.98 19.20
N LEU A 262 -17.77 -5.10 18.82
CA LEU A 262 -18.07 -5.78 17.55
C LEU A 262 -19.51 -6.30 17.51
N LEU A 263 -20.03 -6.77 18.64
CA LEU A 263 -21.41 -7.23 18.82
C LEU A 263 -22.43 -6.09 19.03
N GLU A 264 -22.01 -4.82 19.03
CA GLU A 264 -22.87 -3.63 19.24
C GLU A 264 -23.50 -3.55 20.64
N ASN A 265 -22.96 -4.30 21.59
CA ASN A 265 -23.40 -4.33 22.98
C ASN A 265 -22.67 -3.24 23.79
N LYS A 266 -22.89 -1.96 23.42
CA LYS A 266 -22.15 -0.80 23.96
C LYS A 266 -22.16 -0.73 25.49
N THR A 267 -23.31 -0.97 26.12
CA THR A 267 -23.45 -0.98 27.60
C THR A 267 -22.51 -1.99 28.25
N ILE A 268 -22.41 -3.20 27.68
CA ILE A 268 -21.55 -4.25 28.24
C ILE A 268 -20.08 -3.96 27.93
N ALA A 269 -19.80 -3.43 26.73
CA ALA A 269 -18.45 -2.96 26.38
C ALA A 269 -17.95 -1.91 27.39
N GLU A 270 -18.79 -0.94 27.76
CA GLU A 270 -18.42 0.09 28.74
C GLU A 270 -18.17 -0.49 30.14
N ILE A 271 -18.96 -1.46 30.58
CA ILE A 271 -18.75 -2.17 31.85
C ILE A 271 -17.36 -2.81 31.90
N TYR A 272 -16.97 -3.55 30.86
CA TYR A 272 -15.65 -4.18 30.81
C TYR A 272 -14.52 -3.16 30.61
N PHE A 273 -14.73 -2.12 29.82
CA PHE A 273 -13.75 -1.05 29.63
C PHE A 273 -13.43 -0.33 30.95
N LYS A 274 -14.45 -0.04 31.77
CA LYS A 274 -14.27 0.60 33.08
C LYS A 274 -13.51 -0.29 34.08
N LYS A 275 -13.52 -1.61 33.90
CA LYS A 275 -12.70 -2.55 34.70
C LYS A 275 -11.22 -2.54 34.34
N LEU A 276 -10.83 -1.96 33.20
CA LEU A 276 -9.42 -1.82 32.84
C LEU A 276 -8.73 -0.77 33.72
N PRO A 277 -7.47 -0.97 34.14
CA PRO A 277 -6.64 0.08 34.72
C PRO A 277 -6.55 1.30 33.80
N LYS A 278 -6.41 2.52 34.37
CA LYS A 278 -6.39 3.77 33.60
C LYS A 278 -5.33 3.81 32.49
N LYS A 279 -4.17 3.18 32.70
CA LYS A 279 -3.12 3.06 31.66
C LYS A 279 -3.60 2.19 30.49
N GLN A 280 -4.27 1.07 30.77
CA GLN A 280 -4.82 0.18 29.74
C GLN A 280 -6.02 0.81 29.03
N GLN A 281 -6.88 1.58 29.73
CA GLN A 281 -7.95 2.36 29.09
C GLN A 281 -7.39 3.30 28.02
N LYS A 282 -6.31 4.03 28.33
CA LYS A 282 -5.63 4.92 27.37
C LYS A 282 -5.03 4.15 26.19
N MET A 283 -4.41 3.00 26.44
CA MET A 283 -3.86 2.16 25.38
C MET A 283 -4.97 1.63 24.47
N PHE A 284 -6.04 1.09 25.03
CA PHE A 284 -7.20 0.58 24.28
C PHE A 284 -7.86 1.67 23.43
N ALA A 285 -8.06 2.86 23.99
CA ALA A 285 -8.60 4.00 23.26
C ALA A 285 -7.69 4.48 22.11
N SER A 286 -6.42 4.07 22.09
CA SER A 286 -5.52 4.33 20.98
C SER A 286 -5.58 3.26 19.88
N LEU A 287 -6.24 2.12 20.11
CA LEU A 287 -6.36 1.03 19.14
C LEU A 287 -7.49 1.30 18.14
N PRO A 288 -7.40 0.80 16.89
CA PRO A 288 -8.45 0.98 15.87
C PRO A 288 -9.83 0.47 16.29
N ILE A 289 -9.91 -0.53 17.17
CA ILE A 289 -11.18 -1.08 17.65
C ILE A 289 -12.03 -0.03 18.39
N SER A 290 -11.39 0.99 18.96
CA SER A 290 -12.07 2.10 19.64
C SER A 290 -12.93 2.96 18.70
N PHE A 291 -12.74 2.84 17.38
CA PHE A 291 -13.62 3.42 16.37
C PHE A 291 -15.10 3.11 16.66
N PHE A 292 -15.40 1.88 17.10
CA PHE A 292 -16.76 1.42 17.42
C PHE A 292 -17.30 1.89 18.78
N MET A 293 -16.53 2.66 19.56
CA MET A 293 -17.03 3.28 20.79
C MET A 293 -17.87 4.53 20.51
N ASN A 294 -17.63 5.19 19.38
CA ASN A 294 -18.22 6.49 19.03
C ASN A 294 -19.22 6.41 17.86
N GLU A 295 -19.24 5.32 17.08
CA GLU A 295 -20.44 4.92 16.33
C GLU A 295 -21.56 4.59 17.30
#